data_AF-A0A2G9TUX5-F1
#
_entry.id   AF-A0A2G9TUX5-F1
#
_cell.length_a   1.000
_cell.length_b   1.000
_cell.length_c   1.000
_cell.angle_alpha   90.00
_cell.angle_beta   90.00
_cell.angle_gamma   90.00
#
_symmetry.space_group_name_H-M   'P 1'
#
loop_
_entity.id
_entity.type
_entity.pdbx_description
1 polymer ?
#
loop_
_entity_poly.entity_id
_entity_poly.type
_entity_poly.pdbx_seq_one_letter_code
_entity_poly.pdbx_strand_id
1 'polypeptide(L)'
;TSMPPTTISRDELLKFDTILLDADGTLWEEDAPIPGAVDFVCALREAGKRIIIVSNNPNRSMDEYLSRIERMGFQGITEENVINPGIVMGTYFRDRPDYARQPVYLLGNEHVKNTLESIGNVCCFGTGPELERNSAQDLLMKPKAVVSSREPYLSYSKIMKAAYFLKRSEVEFLVTDEDFALPVPSPGTELPRSGHPSRIVQAASGRIPKVFGKPHKPMGDFLKKKGHINPEKTVMIGDRLETDIQFANENGFTSCLVLTGVHSLEDVKKAEQRGAKHLVPKHKRDCTICRISMSPSTISRNDVLEYETFLFDADGVLWMGDVPIPGAVDFVSTLQDIGKRIFLISNNPTKTMDQYMSKISRMGFRGFTHENVIHPGIVMASYFRDRQDYAEQPVYLLGTETLKATLESIGRVRCFGTGPDHFRDHSDSDFIYNMDFSPIPIAVVCSYDPHLSYPKIMKAANFLQRNDVEFLVTDEDYTFPGPFPGVVLPGSGSTSSCIRAVSGRTPL
;
A
#
# COMPACT_ATOMS: atom_id res chain seq x y z
N THR A 1 13.36 -17.65 -33.65
CA THR A 1 13.50 -16.26 -34.12
C THR A 1 12.30 -15.46 -33.63
N SER A 2 12.51 -14.51 -32.71
CA SER A 2 11.47 -13.55 -32.34
C SER A 2 11.23 -12.60 -33.50
N MET A 3 9.99 -12.40 -33.91
CA MET A 3 9.66 -11.27 -34.79
C MET A 3 9.87 -9.96 -34.02
N PRO A 4 10.24 -8.85 -34.68
CA PRO A 4 10.22 -7.54 -34.03
C PRO A 4 8.78 -7.19 -33.63
N PRO A 5 8.58 -6.39 -32.56
CA PRO A 5 7.26 -5.88 -32.21
C PRO A 5 6.72 -5.04 -33.37
N THR A 6 5.48 -5.31 -33.78
CA THR A 6 4.81 -4.59 -34.87
C THR A 6 4.48 -3.17 -34.44
N THR A 7 5.14 -2.18 -35.03
CA THR A 7 4.79 -0.77 -34.90
C THR A 7 3.44 -0.49 -35.55
N ILE A 8 2.53 0.17 -34.85
CA ILE A 8 1.27 0.64 -35.44
C ILE A 8 1.55 1.75 -36.47
N SER A 9 1.05 1.59 -37.69
CA SER A 9 1.16 2.64 -38.72
C SER A 9 0.15 3.78 -38.50
N ARG A 10 0.42 4.96 -39.06
CA ARG A 10 -0.52 6.09 -39.07
C ARG A 10 -1.89 5.68 -39.62
N ASP A 11 -1.90 4.92 -40.71
CA ASP A 11 -3.13 4.47 -41.38
C ASP A 11 -3.89 3.42 -40.56
N GLU A 12 -3.22 2.69 -39.67
CA GLU A 12 -3.88 1.80 -38.70
C GLU A 12 -4.44 2.56 -37.51
N LEU A 13 -3.69 3.51 -36.96
CA LEU A 13 -4.17 4.39 -35.89
C LEU A 13 -5.41 5.18 -36.33
N LEU A 14 -5.46 5.61 -37.60
CA LEU A 14 -6.60 6.30 -38.18
C LEU A 14 -7.83 5.42 -38.47
N LYS A 15 -7.77 4.08 -38.26
CA LYS A 15 -8.95 3.18 -38.33
C LYS A 15 -9.78 3.15 -37.04
N PHE A 16 -9.23 3.67 -35.94
CA PHE A 16 -9.94 3.83 -34.66
C PHE A 16 -10.75 5.13 -34.67
N ASP A 17 -11.84 5.14 -33.92
CA ASP A 17 -12.77 6.27 -33.82
C ASP A 17 -12.55 7.03 -32.50
N THR A 18 -12.08 6.33 -31.46
CA THR A 18 -11.66 6.91 -30.17
C THR A 18 -10.24 6.47 -29.81
N ILE A 19 -9.43 7.43 -29.38
CA ILE A 19 -8.09 7.21 -28.84
C ILE A 19 -8.13 7.50 -27.35
N LEU A 20 -7.87 6.49 -26.54
CA LEU A 20 -7.60 6.65 -25.11
C LEU A 20 -6.08 6.86 -24.95
N LEU A 21 -5.70 7.88 -24.19
CA LEU A 21 -4.31 8.24 -23.93
C LEU A 21 -4.08 8.19 -22.42
N ASP A 22 -3.02 7.55 -21.98
CA ASP A 22 -2.46 7.84 -20.65
C ASP A 22 -1.83 9.25 -20.60
N ALA A 23 -1.54 9.73 -19.40
CA ALA A 23 -1.03 11.07 -19.10
C ALA A 23 0.48 11.09 -18.80
N ASP A 24 0.85 10.72 -17.58
CA ASP A 24 2.18 10.92 -17.01
C ASP A 24 3.12 9.76 -17.45
N GLY A 25 4.07 10.03 -18.35
CA GLY A 25 4.92 9.03 -19.04
C GLY A 25 4.53 8.78 -20.51
N THR A 26 3.34 9.22 -20.91
CA THR A 26 2.76 9.00 -22.25
C THR A 26 2.56 10.28 -23.06
N LEU A 27 2.12 11.36 -22.42
CA LEU A 27 1.95 12.69 -23.04
C LEU A 27 2.90 13.75 -22.46
N TRP A 28 3.26 13.61 -21.19
CA TRP A 28 4.14 14.55 -20.48
C TRP A 28 4.91 13.83 -19.36
N GLU A 29 6.03 14.42 -18.95
CA GLU A 29 6.78 14.08 -17.75
C GLU A 29 6.84 15.33 -16.87
N GLU A 30 6.44 15.20 -15.61
CA GLU A 30 6.18 16.34 -14.71
C GLU A 30 5.33 17.44 -15.39
N ASP A 31 5.78 18.68 -15.48
CA ASP A 31 5.07 19.79 -16.16
C ASP A 31 5.62 20.07 -17.58
N ALA A 32 6.32 19.11 -18.20
CA ALA A 32 6.89 19.21 -19.56
C ALA A 32 6.24 18.20 -20.54
N PRO A 33 5.76 18.63 -21.73
CA PRO A 33 5.25 17.71 -22.75
C PRO A 33 6.36 16.82 -23.31
N ILE A 34 6.05 15.54 -23.56
CA ILE A 34 6.96 14.62 -24.26
C ILE A 34 7.14 15.11 -25.71
N PRO A 35 8.37 15.10 -26.26
CA PRO A 35 8.62 15.61 -27.62
C PRO A 35 7.70 15.01 -28.68
N GLY A 36 6.96 15.86 -29.40
CA GLY A 36 5.99 15.48 -30.42
C GLY A 36 4.60 15.06 -29.90
N ALA A 37 4.38 14.95 -28.59
CA ALA A 37 3.08 14.56 -28.03
C ALA A 37 1.97 15.59 -28.33
N VAL A 38 2.31 16.89 -28.30
CA VAL A 38 1.39 17.99 -28.63
C VAL A 38 0.97 17.91 -30.11
N ASP A 39 1.93 17.74 -31.02
CA ASP A 39 1.68 17.60 -32.46
C ASP A 39 0.83 16.36 -32.77
N PHE A 40 1.10 15.25 -32.07
CA PHE A 40 0.35 14.00 -32.18
C PHE A 40 -1.12 14.15 -31.74
N VAL A 41 -1.35 14.77 -30.58
CA VAL A 41 -2.72 15.08 -30.09
C VAL A 41 -3.42 16.06 -31.04
N CYS A 42 -2.71 17.06 -31.58
CA CYS A 42 -3.27 17.99 -32.56
C CYS A 42 -3.71 17.27 -33.84
N ALA A 43 -2.81 16.49 -34.47
CA ALA A 43 -3.08 15.75 -35.69
C ALA A 43 -4.21 14.71 -35.54
N LEU A 44 -4.39 14.14 -34.35
CA LEU A 44 -5.53 13.27 -34.04
C LEU A 44 -6.86 14.07 -33.98
N ARG A 45 -6.87 15.26 -33.37
CA ARG A 45 -8.05 16.15 -33.34
C ARG A 45 -8.41 16.66 -34.75
N GLU A 46 -7.42 17.06 -35.54
CA GLU A 46 -7.60 17.44 -36.95
C GLU A 46 -8.15 16.29 -37.81
N ALA A 47 -7.72 15.06 -37.55
CA ALA A 47 -8.25 13.86 -38.19
C ALA A 47 -9.63 13.41 -37.64
N GLY A 48 -10.32 14.28 -36.88
CA GLY A 48 -11.66 14.05 -36.35
C GLY A 48 -11.75 12.95 -35.29
N LYS A 49 -10.63 12.58 -34.65
CA LYS A 49 -10.60 11.50 -33.66
C LYS A 49 -11.04 12.01 -32.30
N ARG A 50 -11.88 11.23 -31.62
CA ARG A 50 -12.23 11.51 -30.23
C ARG A 50 -11.07 11.12 -29.34
N ILE A 51 -10.56 12.07 -28.56
CA ILE A 51 -9.49 11.84 -27.59
C ILE A 51 -10.06 11.81 -26.18
N ILE A 52 -9.60 10.86 -25.37
CA ILE A 52 -9.89 10.80 -23.94
C ILE A 52 -8.58 10.50 -23.19
N ILE A 53 -8.18 11.40 -22.30
CA ILE A 53 -7.07 11.22 -21.37
C ILE A 53 -7.58 10.40 -20.18
N VAL A 54 -7.01 9.22 -19.96
CA VAL A 54 -7.38 8.26 -18.91
C VAL A 54 -6.21 8.13 -17.94
N SER A 55 -6.18 8.99 -16.92
CA SER A 55 -5.10 9.04 -15.92
C SER A 55 -5.51 8.33 -14.64
N ASN A 56 -4.58 7.62 -13.99
CA ASN A 56 -4.77 7.07 -12.65
C ASN A 56 -4.69 8.13 -11.52
N ASN A 57 -4.49 9.41 -11.82
CA ASN A 57 -4.21 10.45 -10.83
C ASN A 57 -5.44 11.34 -10.54
N PRO A 58 -6.23 11.08 -9.48
CA PRO A 58 -7.40 11.89 -9.10
C PRO A 58 -7.06 13.08 -8.18
N ASN A 59 -5.78 13.41 -7.98
CA ASN A 59 -5.33 14.21 -6.84
C ASN A 59 -5.26 15.73 -7.09
N ARG A 60 -5.74 16.21 -8.23
CA ARG A 60 -5.90 17.63 -8.61
C ARG A 60 -7.36 17.92 -8.94
N SER A 61 -7.80 19.17 -8.83
CA SER A 61 -9.08 19.61 -9.41
C SER A 61 -9.06 19.56 -10.94
N MET A 62 -10.23 19.59 -11.58
CA MET A 62 -10.33 19.62 -13.04
C MET A 62 -9.72 20.89 -13.62
N ASP A 63 -9.97 22.04 -13.00
CA ASP A 63 -9.46 23.34 -13.45
C ASP A 63 -7.93 23.38 -13.46
N GLU A 64 -7.27 22.94 -12.38
CA GLU A 64 -5.81 22.81 -12.32
C GLU A 64 -5.26 21.85 -13.38
N TYR A 65 -5.98 20.74 -13.64
CA TYR A 65 -5.55 19.71 -14.59
C TYR A 65 -5.64 20.23 -16.04
N LEU A 66 -6.74 20.92 -16.39
CA LEU A 66 -6.90 21.57 -17.69
C LEU A 66 -5.93 22.75 -17.86
N SER A 67 -5.72 23.58 -16.82
CA SER A 67 -4.71 24.65 -16.84
C SER A 67 -3.26 24.13 -16.92
N ARG A 68 -2.97 22.91 -16.48
CA ARG A 68 -1.67 22.23 -16.73
C ARG A 68 -1.56 21.77 -18.18
N ILE A 69 -2.60 21.12 -18.70
CA ILE A 69 -2.70 20.65 -20.10
C ILE A 69 -2.52 21.81 -21.10
N GLU A 70 -3.20 22.94 -20.88
CA GLU A 70 -3.08 24.13 -21.72
C GLU A 70 -1.68 24.76 -21.66
N ARG A 71 -1.08 24.88 -20.46
CA ARG A 71 0.31 25.37 -20.30
C ARG A 71 1.34 24.51 -21.04
N MET A 72 1.10 23.20 -21.16
CA MET A 72 1.93 22.28 -21.94
C MET A 72 1.63 22.31 -23.46
N GLY A 73 0.71 23.15 -23.92
CA GLY A 73 0.41 23.37 -25.34
C GLY A 73 -0.70 22.47 -25.92
N PHE A 74 -1.31 21.59 -25.14
CA PHE A 74 -2.36 20.69 -25.60
C PHE A 74 -3.71 21.42 -25.75
N GLN A 75 -3.97 21.94 -26.94
CA GLN A 75 -5.16 22.77 -27.20
C GLN A 75 -6.47 21.98 -27.32
N GLY A 76 -7.54 22.56 -26.78
CA GLY A 76 -8.91 22.11 -27.01
C GLY A 76 -9.23 20.73 -26.43
N ILE A 77 -8.70 20.48 -25.23
CA ILE A 77 -9.07 19.42 -24.28
C ILE A 77 -10.01 20.06 -23.24
N THR A 78 -11.13 19.42 -22.91
CA THR A 78 -12.09 19.86 -21.89
C THR A 78 -12.30 18.78 -20.83
N GLU A 79 -13.15 19.05 -19.82
CA GLU A 79 -13.52 18.04 -18.82
C GLU A 79 -14.12 16.75 -19.43
N GLU A 80 -14.81 16.83 -20.57
CA GLU A 80 -15.34 15.65 -21.28
C GLU A 80 -14.24 14.74 -21.85
N ASN A 81 -13.02 15.28 -22.00
CA ASN A 81 -11.86 14.54 -22.46
C ASN A 81 -11.05 13.93 -21.31
N VAL A 82 -11.34 14.23 -20.03
CA VAL A 82 -10.50 13.81 -18.89
C VAL A 82 -11.25 12.85 -17.97
N ILE A 83 -10.71 11.64 -17.80
CA ILE A 83 -11.29 10.61 -16.92
C ILE A 83 -10.23 10.10 -15.94
N ASN A 84 -10.55 10.14 -14.65
CA ASN A 84 -9.73 9.64 -13.56
C ASN A 84 -10.58 8.83 -12.55
N PRO A 85 -9.98 8.07 -11.61
CA PRO A 85 -10.73 7.21 -10.70
C PRO A 85 -11.71 7.96 -9.78
N GLY A 86 -11.45 9.22 -9.45
CA GLY A 86 -12.34 10.07 -8.65
C GLY A 86 -13.66 10.34 -9.38
N ILE A 87 -13.61 10.64 -10.68
CA ILE A 87 -14.80 10.84 -11.53
C ILE A 87 -15.62 9.55 -11.66
N VAL A 88 -14.93 8.41 -11.84
CA VAL A 88 -15.57 7.09 -11.93
C VAL A 88 -16.22 6.70 -10.60
N MET A 89 -15.53 6.89 -9.48
CA MET A 89 -16.03 6.57 -8.13
C MET A 89 -17.14 7.52 -7.67
N GLY A 90 -17.05 8.82 -7.99
CA GLY A 90 -18.12 9.78 -7.80
C GLY A 90 -19.38 9.38 -8.58
N THR A 91 -19.23 8.98 -9.85
CA THR A 91 -20.34 8.41 -10.63
C THR A 91 -20.90 7.11 -10.00
N TYR A 92 -20.05 6.24 -9.46
CA TYR A 92 -20.47 5.01 -8.79
C TYR A 92 -21.32 5.26 -7.54
N PHE A 93 -21.04 6.33 -6.79
CA PHE A 93 -21.92 6.79 -5.70
C PHE A 93 -23.20 7.44 -6.23
N ARG A 94 -23.11 8.34 -7.23
CA ARG A 94 -24.27 9.04 -7.80
C ARG A 94 -25.31 8.09 -8.38
N ASP A 95 -24.86 7.09 -9.12
CA ASP A 95 -25.70 6.07 -9.76
C ASP A 95 -26.20 5.02 -8.74
N ARG A 96 -25.95 5.24 -7.44
CA ARG A 96 -26.39 4.42 -6.30
C ARG A 96 -27.04 5.29 -5.21
N PRO A 97 -28.37 5.53 -5.28
CA PRO A 97 -29.08 6.42 -4.34
C PRO A 97 -28.91 6.06 -2.85
N ASP A 98 -28.55 4.81 -2.55
CA ASP A 98 -28.24 4.34 -1.20
C ASP A 98 -26.94 4.95 -0.60
N TYR A 99 -26.14 5.68 -1.37
CA TYR A 99 -24.99 6.48 -0.92
C TYR A 99 -25.31 7.96 -0.67
N ALA A 100 -26.49 8.45 -1.04
CA ALA A 100 -26.81 9.88 -0.93
C ALA A 100 -26.71 10.37 0.53
N ARG A 101 -25.87 11.40 0.73
CA ARG A 101 -25.48 12.02 2.02
C ARG A 101 -24.97 11.03 3.07
N GLN A 102 -24.50 9.86 2.65
CA GLN A 102 -23.93 8.88 3.58
C GLN A 102 -22.50 9.25 3.94
N PRO A 103 -22.08 9.03 5.20
CA PRO A 103 -20.68 9.20 5.59
C PRO A 103 -19.79 8.22 4.82
N VAL A 104 -18.67 8.71 4.33
CA VAL A 104 -17.60 7.92 3.67
C VAL A 104 -16.28 8.31 4.34
N TYR A 105 -15.56 7.33 4.85
CA TYR A 105 -14.24 7.58 5.43
C TYR A 105 -13.21 7.59 4.31
N LEU A 106 -12.50 8.70 4.14
CA LEU A 106 -11.57 8.91 3.04
C LEU A 106 -10.14 9.08 3.57
N LEU A 107 -9.27 8.16 3.19
CA LEU A 107 -7.82 8.35 3.19
C LEU A 107 -7.47 9.03 1.86
N GLY A 108 -7.23 10.34 1.86
CA GLY A 108 -7.09 11.11 0.63
C GLY A 108 -6.94 12.61 0.85
N ASN A 109 -6.67 13.34 -0.23
CA ASN A 109 -6.62 14.80 -0.22
C ASN A 109 -7.99 15.47 -0.47
N GLU A 110 -8.05 16.79 -0.29
CA GLU A 110 -9.26 17.58 -0.47
C GLU A 110 -9.78 17.59 -1.92
N HIS A 111 -8.92 17.40 -2.94
CA HIS A 111 -9.37 17.31 -4.34
C HIS A 111 -10.21 16.06 -4.58
N VAL A 112 -9.73 14.89 -4.12
CA VAL A 112 -10.49 13.63 -4.18
C VAL A 112 -11.81 13.77 -3.44
N LYS A 113 -11.79 14.34 -2.23
CA LYS A 113 -13.00 14.65 -1.45
C LYS A 113 -14.00 15.50 -2.24
N ASN A 114 -13.56 16.65 -2.73
CA ASN A 114 -14.41 17.58 -3.49
C ASN A 114 -15.03 16.91 -4.73
N THR A 115 -14.28 16.06 -5.45
CA THR A 115 -14.80 15.27 -6.58
C THR A 115 -15.84 14.23 -6.15
N LEU A 116 -15.63 13.50 -5.05
CA LEU A 116 -16.58 12.50 -4.55
C LEU A 116 -17.85 13.14 -4.00
N GLU A 117 -17.75 14.25 -3.26
CA GLU A 117 -18.89 14.98 -2.71
C GLU A 117 -19.73 15.67 -3.80
N SER A 118 -19.08 16.35 -4.77
CA SER A 118 -19.79 17.05 -5.85
C SER A 118 -20.46 16.12 -6.87
N ILE A 119 -19.76 15.09 -7.35
CA ILE A 119 -20.32 14.16 -8.34
C ILE A 119 -21.22 13.13 -7.64
N GLY A 120 -20.76 12.58 -6.51
CA GLY A 120 -21.37 11.44 -5.83
C GLY A 120 -22.38 11.78 -4.75
N ASN A 121 -22.47 13.04 -4.28
CA ASN A 121 -23.38 13.47 -3.21
C ASN A 121 -23.22 12.60 -1.94
N VAL A 122 -21.99 12.21 -1.60
CA VAL A 122 -21.61 11.59 -0.32
C VAL A 122 -21.14 12.67 0.67
N CYS A 123 -20.84 12.29 1.91
CA CYS A 123 -20.19 13.17 2.89
C CYS A 123 -18.87 12.54 3.36
N CYS A 124 -17.74 13.10 2.94
CA CYS A 124 -16.41 12.57 3.19
C CYS A 124 -15.78 13.14 4.47
N PHE A 125 -15.14 12.28 5.26
CA PHE A 125 -14.40 12.67 6.46
C PHE A 125 -13.12 11.84 6.61
N GLY A 126 -12.12 12.35 7.32
CA GLY A 126 -10.81 11.70 7.50
C GLY A 126 -9.66 12.32 6.72
N THR A 127 -9.95 13.25 5.80
CA THR A 127 -8.96 14.04 5.07
C THR A 127 -8.28 15.10 5.95
N GLY A 128 -7.11 15.60 5.54
CA GLY A 128 -6.33 16.57 6.29
C GLY A 128 -5.56 15.98 7.49
N PRO A 129 -4.78 16.78 8.24
CA PRO A 129 -4.03 16.30 9.41
C PRO A 129 -4.96 15.89 10.56
N GLU A 130 -4.60 14.83 11.30
CA GLU A 130 -5.37 14.43 12.49
C GLU A 130 -5.14 15.40 13.66
N LEU A 131 -6.24 15.82 14.28
CA LEU A 131 -6.25 16.57 15.53
C LEU A 131 -6.59 15.62 16.68
N GLU A 132 -5.75 15.58 17.72
CA GLU A 132 -5.81 14.60 18.83
C GLU A 132 -7.21 14.45 19.46
N ARG A 133 -7.97 15.57 19.51
CA ARG A 133 -9.29 15.67 20.17
C ARG A 133 -10.41 14.87 19.49
N ASN A 134 -10.26 14.47 18.23
CA ASN A 134 -11.36 13.88 17.44
C ASN A 134 -11.39 12.34 17.46
N SER A 135 -10.26 11.71 17.84
CA SER A 135 -9.99 10.28 17.67
C SER A 135 -11.10 9.33 18.16
N ALA A 136 -11.67 9.57 19.34
CA ALA A 136 -12.73 8.73 19.92
C ALA A 136 -14.12 8.99 19.31
N GLN A 137 -14.41 10.20 18.83
CA GLN A 137 -15.68 10.53 18.17
C GLN A 137 -15.74 9.93 16.76
N ASP A 138 -14.63 9.94 16.02
CA ASP A 138 -14.55 9.32 14.70
C ASP A 138 -14.95 7.83 14.74
N LEU A 139 -14.54 7.10 15.77
CA LEU A 139 -14.85 5.66 15.92
C LEU A 139 -16.35 5.38 16.15
N LEU A 140 -17.14 6.36 16.59
CA LEU A 140 -18.60 6.25 16.69
C LEU A 140 -19.29 6.35 15.31
N MET A 141 -18.59 6.84 14.29
CA MET A 141 -19.13 6.98 12.95
C MET A 141 -19.41 5.62 12.29
N LYS A 142 -20.43 5.62 11.42
CA LYS A 142 -20.82 4.46 10.62
C LYS A 142 -20.67 4.78 9.13
N PRO A 143 -19.43 5.02 8.63
CA PRO A 143 -19.18 5.19 7.20
C PRO A 143 -19.69 3.99 6.42
N LYS A 144 -20.31 4.26 5.27
CA LYS A 144 -20.82 3.24 4.34
C LYS A 144 -19.71 2.65 3.45
N ALA A 145 -18.67 3.43 3.21
CA ALA A 145 -17.44 2.96 2.57
C ALA A 145 -16.20 3.53 3.27
N VAL A 146 -15.09 2.79 3.17
CA VAL A 146 -13.74 3.33 3.30
C VAL A 146 -13.17 3.49 1.90
N VAL A 147 -12.72 4.69 1.56
CA VAL A 147 -12.04 5.04 0.31
C VAL A 147 -10.56 5.29 0.59
N SER A 148 -9.68 4.77 -0.27
CA SER A 148 -8.26 5.10 -0.27
C SER A 148 -7.83 5.75 -1.60
N SER A 149 -7.05 6.81 -1.48
CA SER A 149 -6.30 7.51 -2.53
C SER A 149 -4.94 7.96 -1.98
N ARG A 150 -4.25 8.92 -2.62
CA ARG A 150 -3.05 9.57 -2.07
C ARG A 150 -3.45 10.38 -0.83
N GLU A 151 -3.00 9.90 0.32
CA GLU A 151 -3.21 10.49 1.64
C GLU A 151 -1.87 11.09 2.13
N PRO A 152 -1.66 12.41 2.02
CA PRO A 152 -0.39 13.03 2.44
C PRO A 152 -0.20 12.99 3.96
N TYR A 153 -1.29 13.08 4.73
CA TYR A 153 -1.28 13.06 6.19
C TYR A 153 -1.57 11.65 6.73
N LEU A 154 -0.97 10.63 6.10
CA LEU A 154 -1.14 9.24 6.54
C LEU A 154 -0.54 9.07 7.93
N SER A 155 -1.32 8.47 8.83
CA SER A 155 -0.94 8.21 10.22
C SER A 155 -1.35 6.80 10.63
N TYR A 156 -0.74 6.28 11.69
CA TYR A 156 -1.18 5.05 12.35
C TYR A 156 -2.67 5.08 12.75
N SER A 157 -3.18 6.20 13.28
CA SER A 157 -4.58 6.31 13.72
C SER A 157 -5.56 6.33 12.53
N LYS A 158 -5.21 6.95 11.40
CA LYS A 158 -6.00 6.87 10.16
C LYS A 158 -6.12 5.43 9.64
N ILE A 159 -5.01 4.69 9.63
CA ILE A 159 -4.98 3.27 9.21
C ILE A 159 -5.82 2.41 10.17
N MET A 160 -5.69 2.63 11.48
CA MET A 160 -6.49 1.95 12.50
C MET A 160 -7.99 2.21 12.33
N LYS A 161 -8.41 3.46 12.11
CA LYS A 161 -9.81 3.83 11.83
C LYS A 161 -10.34 3.13 10.59
N ALA A 162 -9.59 3.16 9.48
CA ALA A 162 -9.95 2.44 8.25
C ALA A 162 -10.14 0.94 8.49
N ALA A 163 -9.18 0.27 9.12
CA ALA A 163 -9.24 -1.16 9.39
C ALA A 163 -10.37 -1.53 10.36
N TYR A 164 -10.62 -0.71 11.40
CA TYR A 164 -11.74 -0.87 12.32
C TYR A 164 -13.09 -0.75 11.61
N PHE A 165 -13.29 0.29 10.80
CA PHE A 165 -14.52 0.49 10.03
C PHE A 165 -14.80 -0.66 9.05
N LEU A 166 -13.74 -1.27 8.51
CA LEU A 166 -13.77 -2.39 7.58
C LEU A 166 -14.03 -3.78 8.19
N LYS A 167 -14.11 -3.91 9.52
CA LYS A 167 -14.60 -5.14 10.17
C LYS A 167 -16.08 -5.39 9.93
N ARG A 168 -16.83 -4.31 9.67
CA ARG A 168 -18.23 -4.34 9.26
C ARG A 168 -18.31 -4.79 7.81
N SER A 169 -18.96 -5.92 7.55
CA SER A 169 -19.04 -6.53 6.21
C SER A 169 -19.89 -5.70 5.24
N GLU A 170 -20.83 -4.92 5.77
CA GLU A 170 -21.66 -3.96 5.04
C GLU A 170 -20.91 -2.70 4.58
N VAL A 171 -19.70 -2.45 5.11
CA VAL A 171 -18.85 -1.32 4.68
C VAL A 171 -18.02 -1.75 3.48
N GLU A 172 -18.17 -1.03 2.36
CA GLU A 172 -17.38 -1.28 1.15
C GLU A 172 -15.94 -0.76 1.31
N PHE A 173 -14.95 -1.49 0.79
CA PHE A 173 -13.58 -1.00 0.64
C PHE A 173 -13.36 -0.61 -0.82
N LEU A 174 -13.06 0.66 -1.06
CA LEU A 174 -12.94 1.26 -2.39
C LEU A 174 -11.57 1.93 -2.51
N VAL A 175 -10.93 1.84 -3.66
CA VAL A 175 -9.58 2.40 -3.90
C VAL A 175 -9.56 3.11 -5.25
N THR A 176 -8.91 4.27 -5.33
CA THR A 176 -8.76 4.99 -6.60
C THR A 176 -7.90 4.18 -7.57
N ASP A 177 -6.68 3.84 -7.18
CA ASP A 177 -5.66 3.20 -7.99
C ASP A 177 -4.67 2.44 -7.10
N GLU A 178 -4.03 1.40 -7.64
CA GLU A 178 -3.01 0.60 -6.96
C GLU A 178 -1.59 0.97 -7.45
N ASP A 179 -1.39 2.22 -7.89
CA ASP A 179 -0.04 2.71 -8.16
C ASP A 179 0.66 2.95 -6.82
N PHE A 180 1.69 2.16 -6.51
CA PHE A 180 2.37 2.21 -5.21
C PHE A 180 3.55 3.18 -5.16
N ALA A 181 4.29 3.34 -6.27
CA ALA A 181 5.49 4.19 -6.36
C ALA A 181 5.50 5.07 -7.62
N LEU A 182 6.16 6.21 -7.55
CA LEU A 182 6.54 7.08 -8.68
C LEU A 182 8.07 7.28 -8.64
N PRO A 183 8.84 6.86 -9.65
CA PRO A 183 10.19 7.36 -9.84
C PRO A 183 10.16 8.87 -10.13
N VAL A 184 11.13 9.63 -9.63
CA VAL A 184 11.28 11.07 -9.90
C VAL A 184 12.65 11.37 -10.51
N PRO A 185 12.88 12.57 -11.11
CA PRO A 185 14.12 12.89 -11.82
C PRO A 185 15.42 12.75 -11.00
N SER A 186 15.35 12.78 -9.67
CA SER A 186 16.46 12.43 -8.77
C SER A 186 16.78 10.93 -8.86
N PRO A 187 17.94 10.51 -9.41
CA PRO A 187 18.21 9.10 -9.71
C PRO A 187 18.15 8.20 -8.46
N GLY A 188 17.39 7.11 -8.55
CA GLY A 188 17.16 6.19 -7.43
C GLY A 188 16.17 6.68 -6.37
N THR A 189 15.41 7.75 -6.65
CA THR A 189 14.39 8.28 -5.72
C THR A 189 12.98 7.84 -6.10
N GLU A 190 12.21 7.34 -5.13
CA GLU A 190 10.80 6.95 -5.27
C GLU A 190 9.86 7.71 -4.31
N LEU A 191 8.66 8.06 -4.79
CA LEU A 191 7.57 8.61 -3.99
C LEU A 191 6.42 7.61 -3.82
N PRO A 192 5.87 7.40 -2.61
CA PRO A 192 4.65 6.63 -2.41
C PRO A 192 3.41 7.24 -3.12
N ARG A 193 2.83 6.52 -4.08
CA ARG A 193 1.60 6.92 -4.83
C ARG A 193 0.31 6.47 -4.13
N SER A 194 -0.85 6.71 -4.73
CA SER A 194 -2.19 6.53 -4.13
C SER A 194 -2.50 5.10 -3.63
N GLY A 195 -1.82 4.09 -4.16
CA GLY A 195 -2.00 2.70 -3.75
C GLY A 195 -1.43 2.38 -2.38
N HIS A 196 -0.40 3.10 -1.90
CA HIS A 196 0.33 2.72 -0.68
C HIS A 196 -0.53 2.71 0.62
N PRO A 197 -1.49 3.63 0.86
CA PRO A 197 -2.35 3.56 2.03
C PRO A 197 -3.35 2.42 1.91
N SER A 198 -3.77 2.09 0.68
CA SER A 198 -4.66 0.94 0.45
C SER A 198 -3.98 -0.37 0.83
N ARG A 199 -2.67 -0.50 0.59
CA ARG A 199 -1.91 -1.73 0.88
C ARG A 199 -1.84 -2.03 2.38
N ILE A 200 -1.55 -1.01 3.19
CA ILE A 200 -1.49 -1.18 4.65
C ILE A 200 -2.88 -1.39 5.27
N VAL A 201 -3.94 -0.82 4.67
CA VAL A 201 -5.33 -1.11 5.07
C VAL A 201 -5.77 -2.51 4.60
N GLN A 202 -5.36 -2.99 3.43
CA GLN A 202 -5.57 -4.38 2.98
C GLN A 202 -4.97 -5.37 4.01
N ALA A 203 -3.72 -5.15 4.40
CA ALA A 203 -3.02 -5.95 5.40
C ALA A 203 -3.78 -5.96 6.75
N ALA A 204 -4.00 -4.77 7.34
CA ALA A 204 -4.60 -4.66 8.66
C ALA A 204 -6.07 -5.13 8.73
N SER A 205 -6.85 -4.98 7.65
CA SER A 205 -8.28 -5.33 7.65
C SER A 205 -8.60 -6.72 7.11
N GLY A 206 -7.67 -7.35 6.37
CA GLY A 206 -7.94 -8.56 5.58
C GLY A 206 -8.95 -8.38 4.44
N ARG A 207 -9.39 -7.14 4.14
CA ARG A 207 -10.36 -6.85 3.07
C ARG A 207 -9.63 -6.58 1.76
N ILE A 208 -10.07 -7.24 0.68
CA ILE A 208 -9.70 -6.90 -0.69
C ILE A 208 -10.60 -5.74 -1.17
N PRO A 209 -10.03 -4.67 -1.75
CA PRO A 209 -10.80 -3.52 -2.23
C PRO A 209 -11.45 -3.75 -3.59
N LYS A 210 -12.40 -2.88 -3.95
CA LYS A 210 -12.77 -2.60 -5.33
C LYS A 210 -11.98 -1.38 -5.82
N VAL A 211 -11.16 -1.57 -6.84
CA VAL A 211 -10.27 -0.54 -7.40
C VAL A 211 -10.92 0.10 -8.64
N PHE A 212 -10.76 1.42 -8.80
CA PHE A 212 -11.51 2.20 -9.78
C PHE A 212 -10.70 2.69 -10.99
N GLY A 213 -9.37 2.70 -10.90
CA GLY A 213 -8.42 3.05 -11.95
C GLY A 213 -7.95 1.86 -12.78
N LYS A 214 -7.06 2.13 -13.73
CA LYS A 214 -6.39 1.13 -14.57
C LYS A 214 -5.57 0.18 -13.68
N PRO A 215 -5.59 -1.16 -13.91
CA PRO A 215 -6.21 -1.85 -15.06
C PRO A 215 -7.71 -2.18 -14.90
N HIS A 216 -8.32 -1.83 -13.78
CA HIS A 216 -9.54 -2.48 -13.31
C HIS A 216 -10.81 -2.14 -14.10
N LYS A 217 -11.73 -3.11 -14.13
CA LYS A 217 -12.99 -3.07 -14.89
C LYS A 217 -13.89 -1.83 -14.66
N PRO A 218 -14.00 -1.21 -13.47
CA PRO A 218 -14.89 -0.06 -13.28
C PRO A 218 -14.59 1.13 -14.21
N MET A 219 -13.32 1.44 -14.45
CA MET A 219 -12.88 2.47 -15.40
C MET A 219 -13.39 2.18 -16.82
N GLY A 220 -13.23 0.94 -17.28
CA GLY A 220 -13.61 0.54 -18.63
C GLY A 220 -15.12 0.40 -18.83
N ASP A 221 -15.85 -0.02 -17.80
CA ASP A 221 -17.32 -0.03 -17.83
C ASP A 221 -17.92 1.39 -17.78
N PHE A 222 -17.26 2.34 -17.11
CA PHE A 222 -17.61 3.76 -17.16
C PHE A 222 -17.40 4.36 -18.56
N LEU A 223 -16.22 4.14 -19.17
CA LEU A 223 -15.94 4.54 -20.55
C LEU A 223 -17.00 4.01 -21.53
N LYS A 224 -17.35 2.72 -21.45
CA LYS A 224 -18.34 2.11 -22.34
C LYS A 224 -19.74 2.69 -22.15
N LYS A 225 -20.18 2.92 -20.90
CA LYS A 225 -21.56 3.32 -20.58
C LYS A 225 -21.82 4.83 -20.62
N LYS A 226 -20.86 5.64 -20.17
CA LYS A 226 -20.96 7.10 -20.03
C LYS A 226 -20.07 7.83 -21.03
N GLY A 227 -18.88 7.28 -21.30
CA GLY A 227 -18.04 7.72 -22.39
C GLY A 227 -18.60 7.34 -23.77
N HIS A 228 -19.56 6.41 -23.87
CA HIS A 228 -20.18 5.95 -25.13
C HIS A 228 -19.19 5.47 -26.21
N ILE A 229 -18.09 4.83 -25.80
CA ILE A 229 -17.08 4.31 -26.73
C ILE A 229 -17.44 2.91 -27.26
N ASN A 230 -17.09 2.63 -28.51
CA ASN A 230 -17.11 1.27 -29.07
C ASN A 230 -15.71 0.61 -28.85
N PRO A 231 -15.60 -0.49 -28.07
CA PRO A 231 -14.31 -1.10 -27.77
C PRO A 231 -13.49 -1.54 -29.00
N GLU A 232 -14.14 -2.12 -30.02
CA GLU A 232 -13.48 -2.58 -31.25
C GLU A 232 -12.94 -1.43 -32.11
N LYS A 233 -13.44 -0.21 -31.83
CA LYS A 233 -13.05 1.05 -32.47
C LYS A 233 -12.27 1.97 -31.54
N THR A 234 -11.77 1.42 -30.44
CA THR A 234 -10.97 2.13 -29.45
C THR A 234 -9.57 1.53 -29.34
N VAL A 235 -8.55 2.39 -29.31
CA VAL A 235 -7.18 2.04 -28.93
C VAL A 235 -6.78 2.82 -27.67
N MET A 236 -6.08 2.14 -26.76
CA MET A 236 -5.38 2.73 -25.62
C MET A 236 -3.90 2.86 -25.94
N ILE A 237 -3.33 4.02 -25.67
CA ILE A 237 -1.89 4.28 -25.76
C ILE A 237 -1.39 4.60 -24.35
N GLY A 238 -0.35 3.89 -23.90
CA GLY A 238 0.26 4.09 -22.58
C GLY A 238 1.65 3.44 -22.49
N ASP A 239 2.36 3.69 -21.40
CA ASP A 239 3.78 3.34 -21.21
C ASP A 239 4.02 2.08 -20.35
N ARG A 240 2.97 1.57 -19.68
CA ARG A 240 3.10 0.57 -18.61
C ARG A 240 2.18 -0.64 -18.80
N LEU A 241 2.72 -1.83 -18.53
CA LEU A 241 2.06 -3.09 -18.89
C LEU A 241 0.89 -3.45 -17.96
N GLU A 242 1.13 -3.40 -16.65
CA GLU A 242 0.18 -3.77 -15.59
C GLU A 242 -0.97 -2.75 -15.42
N THR A 243 -0.81 -1.52 -15.92
CA THR A 243 -1.89 -0.52 -15.97
C THR A 243 -2.54 -0.50 -17.34
N ASP A 244 -1.85 -0.04 -18.37
CA ASP A 244 -2.47 0.47 -19.61
C ASP A 244 -2.72 -0.62 -20.64
N ILE A 245 -1.72 -1.48 -20.82
CA ILE A 245 -1.84 -2.64 -21.71
C ILE A 245 -2.84 -3.63 -21.12
N GLN A 246 -2.77 -3.91 -19.81
CA GLN A 246 -3.75 -4.75 -19.11
C GLN A 246 -5.16 -4.14 -19.14
N PHE A 247 -5.31 -2.85 -18.84
CA PHE A 247 -6.60 -2.14 -18.91
C PHE A 247 -7.29 -2.37 -20.24
N ALA A 248 -6.58 -2.09 -21.33
CA ALA A 248 -7.09 -2.23 -22.68
C ALA A 248 -7.39 -3.68 -23.03
N ASN A 249 -6.47 -4.59 -22.70
CA ASN A 249 -6.59 -6.00 -22.99
C ASN A 249 -7.77 -6.67 -22.29
N GLU A 250 -8.05 -6.32 -21.04
CA GLU A 250 -9.18 -6.86 -20.27
C GLU A 250 -10.51 -6.19 -20.66
N ASN A 251 -10.47 -4.93 -21.10
CA ASN A 251 -11.68 -4.21 -21.51
C ASN A 251 -12.05 -4.39 -22.99
N GLY A 252 -11.23 -5.05 -23.79
CA GLY A 252 -11.50 -5.33 -25.20
C GLY A 252 -11.17 -4.17 -26.13
N PHE A 253 -10.30 -3.25 -25.71
CA PHE A 253 -9.70 -2.22 -26.55
C PHE A 253 -8.46 -2.77 -27.27
N THR A 254 -8.01 -2.10 -28.33
CA THR A 254 -6.64 -2.30 -28.82
C THR A 254 -5.66 -1.64 -27.85
N SER A 255 -4.45 -2.19 -27.69
CA SER A 255 -3.41 -1.67 -26.81
C SER A 255 -2.13 -1.35 -27.57
N CYS A 256 -1.58 -0.16 -27.34
CA CYS A 256 -0.32 0.30 -27.91
C CYS A 256 0.61 0.73 -26.76
N LEU A 257 1.82 0.16 -26.74
CA LEU A 257 2.86 0.54 -25.78
C LEU A 257 3.70 1.67 -26.39
N VAL A 258 3.92 2.76 -25.65
CA VAL A 258 4.99 3.72 -25.91
C VAL A 258 6.21 3.41 -25.03
N LEU A 259 7.40 3.73 -25.52
CA LEU A 259 8.68 3.41 -24.87
C LEU A 259 9.31 4.67 -24.22
N THR A 260 8.48 5.61 -23.81
CA THR A 260 8.84 6.91 -23.22
C THR A 260 8.77 6.92 -21.70
N GLY A 261 8.08 5.94 -21.09
CA GLY A 261 7.91 5.80 -19.65
C GLY A 261 8.43 4.47 -19.12
N VAL A 262 7.66 3.81 -18.27
CA VAL A 262 8.13 2.78 -17.33
C VAL A 262 8.63 1.48 -17.99
N HIS A 263 8.00 0.98 -19.06
CA HIS A 263 8.28 -0.38 -19.57
C HIS A 263 8.99 -0.44 -20.93
N SER A 264 9.94 -1.38 -21.03
CA SER A 264 10.72 -1.62 -22.25
C SER A 264 10.20 -2.79 -23.09
N LEU A 265 10.71 -2.90 -24.32
CA LEU A 265 10.53 -4.09 -25.18
C LEU A 265 11.18 -5.37 -24.64
N GLU A 266 12.04 -5.28 -23.61
CA GLU A 266 12.52 -6.47 -22.91
C GLU A 266 11.46 -7.00 -21.94
N ASP A 267 10.71 -6.12 -21.30
CA ASP A 267 9.72 -6.48 -20.29
C ASP A 267 8.45 -7.05 -20.94
N VAL A 268 8.11 -6.60 -22.15
CA VAL A 268 7.15 -7.29 -23.02
C VAL A 268 7.60 -8.74 -23.28
N LYS A 269 8.88 -8.98 -23.59
CA LYS A 269 9.39 -10.36 -23.81
C LYS A 269 9.37 -11.18 -22.52
N LYS A 270 9.68 -10.59 -21.36
CA LYS A 270 9.52 -11.23 -20.04
C LYS A 270 8.05 -11.60 -19.80
N ALA A 271 7.11 -10.73 -20.16
CA ALA A 271 5.67 -10.97 -20.07
C ALA A 271 5.19 -12.11 -21.01
N GLU A 272 5.69 -12.15 -22.25
CA GLU A 272 5.45 -13.27 -23.19
C GLU A 272 6.00 -14.59 -22.64
N GLN A 273 7.24 -14.60 -22.17
CA GLN A 273 7.93 -15.80 -21.64
C GLN A 273 7.22 -16.37 -20.40
N ARG A 274 6.73 -15.52 -19.49
CA ARG A 274 5.91 -15.94 -18.33
C ARG A 274 4.45 -16.24 -18.69
N GLY A 275 4.06 -16.19 -19.96
CA GLY A 275 2.71 -16.48 -20.45
C GLY A 275 1.66 -15.43 -20.07
N ALA A 276 2.05 -14.27 -19.55
CA ALA A 276 1.15 -13.22 -19.05
C ALA A 276 0.55 -12.38 -20.19
N LYS A 277 -0.23 -13.02 -21.07
CA LYS A 277 -0.82 -12.44 -22.29
C LYS A 277 -1.86 -11.33 -22.05
N HIS A 278 -2.19 -11.02 -20.80
CA HIS A 278 -2.93 -9.81 -20.42
C HIS A 278 -2.03 -8.56 -20.39
N LEU A 279 -0.71 -8.74 -20.20
CA LEU A 279 0.31 -7.68 -20.18
C LEU A 279 1.00 -7.46 -21.55
N VAL A 280 0.78 -8.36 -22.50
CA VAL A 280 1.37 -8.26 -23.85
C VAL A 280 0.47 -7.39 -24.75
N PRO A 281 0.99 -6.35 -25.42
CA PRO A 281 0.20 -5.51 -26.33
C PRO A 281 -0.50 -6.37 -27.40
N LYS A 282 -1.81 -6.17 -27.61
CA LYS A 282 -2.67 -7.14 -28.32
C LYS A 282 -2.48 -7.12 -29.84
N HIS A 283 -1.41 -7.74 -30.28
CA HIS A 283 -1.38 -8.55 -31.49
C HIS A 283 -1.28 -10.05 -31.11
N LYS A 284 -2.45 -10.68 -30.88
CA LYS A 284 -2.73 -12.14 -30.70
C LYS A 284 -2.40 -12.88 -29.37
N ARG A 285 -3.28 -12.66 -28.37
CA ARG A 285 -4.19 -13.66 -27.71
C ARG A 285 -3.74 -14.80 -26.73
N ASP A 286 -4.33 -14.73 -25.52
CA ASP A 286 -5.14 -15.74 -24.76
C ASP A 286 -4.58 -16.61 -23.58
N CYS A 287 -4.94 -17.90 -23.41
CA CYS A 287 -5.54 -18.41 -22.13
C CYS A 287 -4.67 -18.91 -20.91
N THR A 288 -5.35 -19.42 -19.85
CA THR A 288 -5.07 -19.30 -18.36
C THR A 288 -5.36 -20.58 -17.49
N ILE A 289 -4.99 -20.67 -16.18
CA ILE A 289 -5.49 -21.53 -15.00
C ILE A 289 -4.54 -21.34 -13.74
N CYS A 290 -4.77 -21.51 -12.39
CA CYS A 290 -5.69 -22.18 -11.38
C CYS A 290 -5.15 -23.51 -10.71
N ARG A 291 -5.40 -23.96 -9.43
CA ARG A 291 -6.20 -23.54 -8.22
C ARG A 291 -5.92 -24.40 -6.91
N ILE A 292 -6.18 -23.87 -5.68
CA ILE A 292 -6.67 -24.54 -4.38
C ILE A 292 -5.69 -25.22 -3.35
N SER A 293 -6.11 -25.34 -2.06
CA SER A 293 -5.42 -25.87 -0.84
C SER A 293 -6.30 -26.74 0.13
N MET A 294 -5.87 -27.08 1.38
CA MET A 294 -6.45 -28.08 2.34
C MET A 294 -6.55 -27.65 3.85
N SER A 295 -7.00 -28.53 4.77
CA SER A 295 -7.38 -28.28 6.20
C SER A 295 -6.77 -29.25 7.27
N PRO A 296 -6.79 -28.93 8.61
CA PRO A 296 -6.00 -29.62 9.67
C PRO A 296 -6.76 -30.56 10.66
N SER A 297 -6.08 -31.06 11.71
CA SER A 297 -6.49 -32.16 12.64
C SER A 297 -6.28 -31.88 14.17
N THR A 298 -6.50 -32.89 15.05
CA THR A 298 -6.56 -32.78 16.54
C THR A 298 -5.57 -33.67 17.33
N ILE A 299 -5.40 -33.42 18.65
CA ILE A 299 -4.43 -34.08 19.59
C ILE A 299 -5.06 -34.33 20.99
N SER A 300 -4.49 -35.22 21.83
CA SER A 300 -4.97 -35.61 23.17
C SER A 300 -4.11 -35.10 24.35
N ARG A 301 -4.66 -35.13 25.58
CA ARG A 301 -3.99 -34.66 26.81
C ARG A 301 -2.74 -35.46 27.17
N ASN A 302 -2.72 -36.77 26.92
CA ASN A 302 -1.58 -37.61 27.29
C ASN A 302 -0.39 -37.28 26.39
N ASP A 303 -0.62 -37.24 25.09
CA ASP A 303 0.33 -36.84 24.04
C ASP A 303 0.93 -35.46 24.36
N VAL A 304 0.09 -34.49 24.77
CA VAL A 304 0.55 -33.16 25.21
C VAL A 304 1.46 -33.21 26.44
N LEU A 305 1.31 -34.19 27.34
CA LEU A 305 2.15 -34.34 28.53
C LEU A 305 3.44 -35.13 28.30
N GLU A 306 3.64 -35.75 27.13
CA GLU A 306 4.90 -36.41 26.77
C GLU A 306 6.02 -35.38 26.55
N TYR A 307 5.72 -34.20 26.00
CA TYR A 307 6.70 -33.15 25.72
C TYR A 307 7.39 -32.63 26.99
N GLU A 308 8.73 -32.50 26.97
CA GLU A 308 9.52 -31.94 28.08
C GLU A 308 9.53 -30.40 28.11
N THR A 309 9.39 -29.78 26.95
CA THR A 309 9.55 -28.34 26.72
C THR A 309 8.33 -27.81 26.00
N PHE A 310 7.72 -26.78 26.57
CA PHE A 310 6.57 -26.08 26.00
C PHE A 310 7.01 -24.70 25.54
N LEU A 311 6.58 -24.31 24.34
CA LEU A 311 6.79 -22.99 23.78
C LEU A 311 5.41 -22.40 23.55
N PHE A 312 5.01 -21.46 24.41
CA PHE A 312 3.71 -20.80 24.31
C PHE A 312 3.83 -19.51 23.53
N ASP A 313 2.93 -19.29 22.59
CA ASP A 313 2.57 -17.94 22.19
C ASP A 313 1.93 -17.18 23.38
N ALA A 314 1.95 -15.85 23.31
CA ALA A 314 1.75 -14.96 24.43
C ALA A 314 0.43 -14.16 24.34
N ASP A 315 0.39 -13.18 23.43
CA ASP A 315 -0.70 -12.22 23.28
C ASP A 315 -1.84 -12.84 22.44
N GLY A 316 -2.83 -13.42 23.12
CA GLY A 316 -3.94 -14.18 22.53
C GLY A 316 -4.06 -15.62 23.04
N VAL A 317 -2.99 -16.16 23.63
CA VAL A 317 -2.93 -17.54 24.14
C VAL A 317 -2.78 -17.61 25.67
N LEU A 318 -1.93 -16.76 26.26
CA LEU A 318 -1.77 -16.67 27.72
C LEU A 318 -2.41 -15.42 28.32
N TRP A 319 -2.52 -14.33 27.56
CA TRP A 319 -3.07 -13.05 28.02
C TRP A 319 -3.64 -12.21 26.86
N MET A 320 -4.50 -11.24 27.20
CA MET A 320 -5.02 -10.21 26.30
C MET A 320 -4.68 -8.83 26.89
N GLY A 321 -3.77 -8.09 26.24
CA GLY A 321 -3.19 -6.89 26.85
C GLY A 321 -2.47 -7.25 28.15
N ASP A 322 -2.78 -6.56 29.25
CA ASP A 322 -2.25 -6.85 30.60
C ASP A 322 -3.16 -7.78 31.45
N VAL A 323 -4.15 -8.45 30.83
CA VAL A 323 -5.10 -9.34 31.52
C VAL A 323 -4.81 -10.81 31.16
N PRO A 324 -4.52 -11.72 32.11
CA PRO A 324 -4.32 -13.14 31.81
C PRO A 324 -5.61 -13.80 31.32
N ILE A 325 -5.47 -14.77 30.40
CA ILE A 325 -6.59 -15.59 29.92
C ILE A 325 -7.00 -16.58 31.03
N PRO A 326 -8.31 -16.81 31.29
CA PRO A 326 -8.76 -17.68 32.36
C PRO A 326 -8.14 -19.09 32.31
N GLY A 327 -7.55 -19.53 33.42
CA GLY A 327 -6.86 -20.82 33.54
C GLY A 327 -5.44 -20.88 32.96
N ALA A 328 -4.98 -19.87 32.21
CA ALA A 328 -3.64 -19.88 31.61
C ALA A 328 -2.52 -19.88 32.66
N VAL A 329 -2.67 -19.11 33.75
CA VAL A 329 -1.72 -19.07 34.87
C VAL A 329 -1.64 -20.43 35.58
N ASP A 330 -2.80 -21.03 35.87
CA ASP A 330 -2.89 -22.33 36.56
C ASP A 330 -2.31 -23.47 35.72
N PHE A 331 -2.55 -23.43 34.39
CA PHE A 331 -2.01 -24.41 33.45
C PHE A 331 -0.48 -24.30 33.31
N VAL A 332 0.05 -23.08 33.19
CA VAL A 332 1.49 -22.82 33.15
C VAL A 332 2.16 -23.23 34.47
N SER A 333 1.57 -22.90 35.63
CA SER A 333 2.07 -23.39 36.93
C SER A 333 2.08 -24.91 36.96
N THR A 334 0.97 -25.58 36.61
CA THR A 334 0.87 -27.05 36.61
C THR A 334 1.97 -27.71 35.78
N LEU A 335 2.36 -27.11 34.64
CA LEU A 335 3.47 -27.61 33.82
C LEU A 335 4.84 -27.37 34.48
N GLN A 336 5.07 -26.22 35.13
CA GLN A 336 6.28 -25.95 35.92
C GLN A 336 6.39 -26.89 37.13
N ASP A 337 5.30 -27.11 37.86
CA ASP A 337 5.22 -27.91 39.08
C ASP A 337 5.51 -29.40 38.81
N ILE A 338 5.20 -29.91 37.61
CA ILE A 338 5.60 -31.25 37.14
C ILE A 338 6.95 -31.27 36.38
N GLY A 339 7.73 -30.19 36.47
CA GLY A 339 9.12 -30.14 36.00
C GLY A 339 9.31 -29.87 34.50
N LYS A 340 8.29 -29.40 33.78
CA LYS A 340 8.42 -29.08 32.34
C LYS A 340 9.15 -27.74 32.15
N ARG A 341 9.99 -27.65 31.12
CA ARG A 341 10.60 -26.39 30.68
C ARG A 341 9.57 -25.57 29.91
N ILE A 342 9.52 -24.26 30.16
CA ILE A 342 8.58 -23.36 29.48
C ILE A 342 9.32 -22.16 28.92
N PHE A 343 9.03 -21.84 27.66
CA PHE A 343 9.41 -20.62 26.97
C PHE A 343 8.15 -19.86 26.54
N LEU A 344 8.20 -18.54 26.65
CA LEU A 344 7.18 -17.63 26.15
C LEU A 344 7.73 -16.99 24.87
N ILE A 345 7.15 -17.36 23.73
CA ILE A 345 7.40 -16.71 22.45
C ILE A 345 6.34 -15.61 22.28
N SER A 346 6.74 -14.43 21.82
CA SER A 346 5.82 -13.32 21.58
C SER A 346 6.27 -12.51 20.39
N ASN A 347 5.45 -12.38 19.35
CA ASN A 347 5.74 -11.56 18.15
C ASN A 347 5.68 -10.04 18.42
N ASN A 348 5.78 -9.60 19.67
CA ASN A 348 5.50 -8.24 20.11
C ASN A 348 6.81 -7.53 20.56
N PRO A 349 7.49 -6.77 19.68
CA PRO A 349 8.76 -6.12 20.00
C PRO A 349 8.64 -4.85 20.88
N THR A 350 7.45 -4.47 21.37
CA THR A 350 7.23 -3.12 21.93
C THR A 350 7.74 -2.90 23.36
N LYS A 351 8.33 -3.90 24.01
CA LYS A 351 8.74 -3.89 25.43
C LYS A 351 10.17 -4.37 25.58
N THR A 352 10.91 -3.80 26.54
CA THR A 352 12.20 -4.37 26.98
C THR A 352 11.97 -5.69 27.72
N MET A 353 13.03 -6.48 27.91
CA MET A 353 12.98 -7.68 28.75
C MET A 353 12.47 -7.37 30.17
N ASP A 354 13.00 -6.33 30.83
CA ASP A 354 12.57 -5.95 32.18
C ASP A 354 11.08 -5.57 32.25
N GLN A 355 10.57 -4.91 31.21
CA GLN A 355 9.15 -4.59 31.05
C GLN A 355 8.30 -5.86 30.83
N TYR A 356 8.82 -6.83 30.07
CA TYR A 356 8.20 -8.15 29.91
C TYR A 356 8.15 -8.92 31.24
N MET A 357 9.26 -9.05 31.96
CA MET A 357 9.29 -9.69 33.27
C MET A 357 8.34 -9.00 34.26
N SER A 358 8.33 -7.67 34.25
CA SER A 358 7.39 -6.86 35.05
C SER A 358 5.93 -7.06 34.64
N LYS A 359 5.63 -7.41 33.38
CA LYS A 359 4.29 -7.78 32.92
C LYS A 359 3.91 -9.18 33.40
N ILE A 360 4.76 -10.17 33.10
CA ILE A 360 4.59 -11.60 33.42
C ILE A 360 4.32 -11.78 34.92
N SER A 361 5.16 -11.19 35.76
CA SER A 361 5.02 -11.22 37.23
C SER A 361 3.72 -10.56 37.72
N ARG A 362 3.34 -9.39 37.19
CA ARG A 362 2.07 -8.71 37.54
C ARG A 362 0.82 -9.51 37.15
N MET A 363 0.88 -10.29 36.07
CA MET A 363 -0.21 -11.18 35.64
C MET A 363 -0.27 -12.49 36.44
N GLY A 364 0.65 -12.73 37.38
CA GLY A 364 0.65 -13.89 38.27
C GLY A 364 1.47 -15.09 37.79
N PHE A 365 2.06 -15.03 36.59
CA PHE A 365 2.95 -16.07 36.08
C PHE A 365 4.28 -16.06 36.84
N ARG A 366 4.73 -17.23 37.31
CA ARG A 366 5.91 -17.40 38.19
C ARG A 366 7.00 -18.22 37.49
N GLY A 367 8.18 -18.33 38.10
CA GLY A 367 9.26 -19.21 37.61
C GLY A 367 9.96 -18.77 36.32
N PHE A 368 9.53 -17.67 35.69
CA PHE A 368 10.16 -17.14 34.48
C PHE A 368 11.42 -16.33 34.78
N THR A 369 12.43 -16.46 33.92
CA THR A 369 13.65 -15.65 33.86
C THR A 369 13.80 -15.04 32.46
N HIS A 370 14.85 -14.23 32.24
CA HIS A 370 15.12 -13.62 30.93
C HIS A 370 15.39 -14.68 29.83
N GLU A 371 15.91 -15.85 30.19
CA GLU A 371 16.15 -16.96 29.26
C GLU A 371 14.84 -17.62 28.78
N ASN A 372 13.75 -17.48 29.54
CA ASN A 372 12.46 -18.07 29.22
C ASN A 372 11.59 -17.22 28.28
N VAL A 373 12.03 -16.04 27.85
CA VAL A 373 11.21 -15.10 27.06
C VAL A 373 11.91 -14.76 25.75
N ILE A 374 11.27 -15.10 24.63
CA ILE A 374 11.79 -14.88 23.27
C ILE A 374 10.82 -13.96 22.53
N HIS A 375 11.32 -12.85 22.02
CA HIS A 375 10.55 -11.93 21.18
C HIS A 375 11.43 -11.33 20.08
N PRO A 376 10.86 -10.90 18.94
CA PRO A 376 11.61 -10.39 17.80
C PRO A 376 12.68 -9.34 18.09
N GLY A 377 12.48 -8.48 19.10
CA GLY A 377 13.47 -7.47 19.47
C GLY A 377 14.81 -8.07 19.90
N ILE A 378 14.79 -9.19 20.64
CA ILE A 378 16.00 -9.91 21.08
C ILE A 378 16.55 -10.83 19.99
N VAL A 379 15.68 -11.40 19.14
CA VAL A 379 16.11 -12.18 17.96
C VAL A 379 16.87 -11.28 16.98
N MET A 380 16.29 -10.13 16.62
CA MET A 380 16.88 -9.13 15.73
C MET A 380 18.15 -8.50 16.35
N ALA A 381 18.14 -8.19 17.66
CA ALA A 381 19.35 -7.71 18.32
C ALA A 381 20.47 -8.77 18.35
N SER A 382 20.13 -10.06 18.50
CA SER A 382 21.11 -11.14 18.42
C SER A 382 21.68 -11.30 17.00
N TYR A 383 20.82 -11.22 15.97
CA TYR A 383 21.21 -11.22 14.57
C TYR A 383 22.23 -10.11 14.25
N PHE A 384 22.04 -8.90 14.78
CA PHE A 384 23.03 -7.82 14.65
C PHE A 384 24.30 -8.06 15.48
N ARG A 385 24.16 -8.45 16.76
CA ARG A 385 25.30 -8.71 17.66
C ARG A 385 26.28 -9.73 17.09
N ASP A 386 25.75 -10.77 16.46
CA ASP A 386 26.53 -11.90 15.94
C ASP A 386 27.10 -11.61 14.54
N ARG A 387 26.72 -10.49 13.91
CA ARG A 387 27.23 -9.98 12.62
C ARG A 387 28.14 -8.77 12.83
N GLN A 388 29.46 -8.98 12.78
CA GLN A 388 30.45 -7.90 13.02
C GLN A 388 30.36 -6.74 12.03
N ASP A 389 29.82 -6.97 10.83
CA ASP A 389 29.51 -5.97 9.81
C ASP A 389 28.43 -4.97 10.22
N TYR A 390 27.58 -5.29 11.22
CA TYR A 390 26.57 -4.39 11.78
C TYR A 390 27.08 -3.52 12.94
N ALA A 391 28.28 -3.78 13.47
CA ALA A 391 28.79 -3.08 14.65
C ALA A 391 28.93 -1.56 14.40
N GLU A 392 28.30 -0.76 15.27
CA GLU A 392 28.17 0.69 15.17
C GLU A 392 27.57 1.20 13.85
N GLN A 393 26.88 0.36 13.06
CA GLN A 393 26.29 0.80 11.81
C GLN A 393 24.93 1.50 12.00
N PRO A 394 24.61 2.50 11.16
CA PRO A 394 23.30 3.13 11.14
C PRO A 394 22.22 2.15 10.68
N VAL A 395 21.11 2.06 11.41
CA VAL A 395 19.93 1.26 11.06
C VAL A 395 18.69 2.16 11.06
N TYR A 396 17.96 2.18 9.94
CA TYR A 396 16.72 2.94 9.85
C TYR A 396 15.56 2.10 10.39
N LEU A 397 15.00 2.52 11.52
CA LEU A 397 14.02 1.76 12.28
C LEU A 397 12.64 2.42 12.21
N LEU A 398 11.73 1.78 11.47
CA LEU A 398 10.30 2.02 11.57
C LEU A 398 9.77 1.25 12.79
N GLY A 399 9.90 1.85 13.98
CA GLY A 399 9.61 1.17 15.24
C GLY A 399 9.52 2.08 16.47
N THR A 400 9.43 1.47 17.64
CA THR A 400 9.36 2.16 18.94
C THR A 400 10.76 2.49 19.50
N GLU A 401 10.85 3.53 20.32
CA GLU A 401 12.05 3.84 21.14
C GLU A 401 12.48 2.63 22.00
N THR A 402 11.53 1.82 22.47
CA THR A 402 11.79 0.61 23.25
C THR A 402 12.52 -0.48 22.44
N LEU A 403 12.12 -0.67 21.18
CA LEU A 403 12.81 -1.57 20.27
C LEU A 403 14.20 -1.01 19.92
N LYS A 404 14.30 0.29 19.63
CA LYS A 404 15.58 0.99 19.44
C LYS A 404 16.55 0.70 20.60
N ALA A 405 16.15 0.98 21.84
CA ALA A 405 16.99 0.73 23.00
C ALA A 405 17.43 -0.74 23.13
N THR A 406 16.59 -1.69 22.69
CA THR A 406 16.93 -3.12 22.66
C THR A 406 17.97 -3.44 21.57
N LEU A 407 17.80 -2.92 20.36
CA LEU A 407 18.72 -3.13 19.23
C LEU A 407 20.08 -2.44 19.46
N GLU A 408 20.10 -1.24 20.03
CA GLU A 408 21.34 -0.50 20.33
C GLU A 408 22.12 -1.18 21.47
N SER A 409 21.46 -1.55 22.58
CA SER A 409 22.15 -2.13 23.75
C SER A 409 22.62 -3.58 23.57
N ILE A 410 21.83 -4.43 22.90
CA ILE A 410 22.18 -5.85 22.71
C ILE A 410 22.87 -6.06 21.34
N GLY A 411 22.32 -5.43 20.29
CA GLY A 411 22.77 -5.60 18.90
C GLY A 411 23.89 -4.68 18.45
N ARG A 412 24.22 -3.63 19.23
CA ARG A 412 25.36 -2.71 18.98
C ARG A 412 25.28 -1.99 17.62
N VAL A 413 24.07 -1.73 17.14
CA VAL A 413 23.77 -0.84 16.02
C VAL A 413 23.44 0.57 16.52
N ARG A 414 23.33 1.56 15.63
CA ARG A 414 22.86 2.91 15.93
C ARG A 414 21.53 3.17 15.20
N CYS A 415 20.42 3.28 15.93
CA CYS A 415 19.09 3.34 15.34
C CYS A 415 18.58 4.78 15.18
N PHE A 416 18.02 5.08 14.01
CA PHE A 416 17.38 6.36 13.70
C PHE A 416 16.06 6.15 12.95
N GLY A 417 15.19 7.17 12.94
CA GLY A 417 13.85 7.08 12.33
C GLY A 417 12.72 6.70 13.28
N THR A 418 13.00 6.39 14.54
CA THR A 418 11.97 6.27 15.59
C THR A 418 11.37 7.64 15.95
N GLY A 419 10.17 7.64 16.51
CA GLY A 419 9.45 8.86 16.86
C GLY A 419 8.69 9.53 15.69
N PRO A 420 8.07 10.70 15.92
CA PRO A 420 7.44 11.51 14.87
C PRO A 420 8.46 12.08 13.88
N ASP A 421 8.09 12.16 12.59
CA ASP A 421 8.87 12.93 11.62
C ASP A 421 8.67 14.45 11.83
N HIS A 422 9.56 15.27 11.27
CA HIS A 422 9.62 16.71 11.52
C HIS A 422 8.77 17.54 10.56
N PHE A 423 8.45 17.01 9.38
CA PHE A 423 7.54 17.63 8.43
C PHE A 423 6.11 17.65 9.00
N ARG A 424 5.50 18.85 9.07
CA ARG A 424 4.11 19.05 9.56
C ARG A 424 3.08 19.22 8.45
N ASP A 425 3.53 19.50 7.24
CA ASP A 425 2.71 19.54 6.04
C ASP A 425 3.43 18.78 4.92
N HIS A 426 2.63 18.10 4.10
CA HIS A 426 3.05 17.26 2.98
C HIS A 426 2.11 17.42 1.76
N SER A 427 1.23 18.43 1.80
CA SER A 427 0.20 18.65 0.77
C SER A 427 0.79 19.00 -0.60
N ASP A 428 1.86 19.80 -0.62
CA ASP A 428 2.64 20.14 -1.81
C ASP A 428 3.88 19.25 -1.96
N SER A 429 4.52 19.33 -3.12
CA SER A 429 5.68 18.55 -3.55
C SER A 429 6.96 18.90 -2.78
N ASP A 430 7.09 20.14 -2.32
CA ASP A 430 8.37 20.74 -1.94
C ASP A 430 9.07 20.10 -0.72
N PHE A 431 8.35 19.37 0.14
CA PHE A 431 9.01 18.65 1.24
C PHE A 431 9.96 17.55 0.74
N ILE A 432 9.77 17.04 -0.48
CA ILE A 432 10.62 16.03 -1.12
C ILE A 432 12.06 16.56 -1.27
N TYR A 433 12.22 17.80 -1.74
CA TYR A 433 13.54 18.44 -1.90
C TYR A 433 14.23 18.77 -0.56
N ASN A 434 13.48 18.74 0.54
CA ASN A 434 13.97 19.03 1.89
C ASN A 434 14.25 17.74 2.70
N MET A 435 14.12 16.56 2.10
CA MET A 435 14.33 15.27 2.76
C MET A 435 15.81 14.97 3.01
N ASP A 436 16.16 14.79 4.29
CA ASP A 436 17.44 14.21 4.67
C ASP A 436 17.43 12.67 4.51
N PHE A 437 18.41 12.17 3.77
CA PHE A 437 18.72 10.74 3.57
C PHE A 437 20.07 10.35 4.19
N SER A 438 20.62 11.18 5.07
CA SER A 438 21.79 10.91 5.88
C SER A 438 21.39 10.45 7.31
N PRO A 439 22.11 9.51 7.93
CA PRO A 439 23.09 8.61 7.30
C PRO A 439 22.40 7.58 6.40
N ILE A 440 23.12 7.05 5.42
CA ILE A 440 22.68 5.84 4.69
C ILE A 440 22.75 4.66 5.66
N PRO A 441 21.66 3.90 5.90
CA PRO A 441 21.67 2.76 6.82
C PRO A 441 22.34 1.53 6.18
N ILE A 442 22.80 0.57 7.00
CA ILE A 442 23.09 -0.80 6.54
C ILE A 442 21.81 -1.64 6.39
N ALA A 443 20.75 -1.31 7.14
CA ALA A 443 19.48 -2.00 7.07
C ALA A 443 18.27 -1.09 7.37
N VAL A 444 17.15 -1.40 6.74
CA VAL A 444 15.82 -0.89 7.09
C VAL A 444 15.09 -1.98 7.88
N VAL A 445 14.70 -1.67 9.12
CA VAL A 445 13.95 -2.58 10.01
C VAL A 445 12.51 -2.09 10.13
N CYS A 446 11.55 -2.95 9.80
CA CYS A 446 10.13 -2.72 10.03
C CYS A 446 9.64 -3.40 11.32
N SER A 447 8.88 -2.65 12.11
CA SER A 447 8.20 -3.04 13.35
C SER A 447 6.83 -2.34 13.40
N TYR A 448 6.05 -2.60 14.45
CA TYR A 448 5.03 -1.68 14.94
C TYR A 448 5.67 -0.30 15.19
N ASP A 449 5.13 0.72 14.53
CA ASP A 449 5.54 2.12 14.63
C ASP A 449 4.30 3.01 14.85
N PRO A 450 4.07 3.55 16.07
CA PRO A 450 2.93 4.42 16.35
C PRO A 450 3.00 5.78 15.65
N HIS A 451 4.15 6.10 15.04
CA HIS A 451 4.42 7.35 14.34
C HIS A 451 4.62 7.15 12.83
N LEU A 452 4.22 5.99 12.30
CA LEU A 452 4.28 5.70 10.86
C LEU A 452 3.56 6.79 10.05
N SER A 453 4.26 7.35 9.06
CA SER A 453 3.83 8.48 8.25
C SER A 453 4.38 8.42 6.82
N TYR A 454 3.84 9.25 5.92
CA TYR A 454 4.25 9.30 4.52
C TYR A 454 5.76 9.52 4.34
N PRO A 455 6.44 10.51 4.99
CA PRO A 455 7.89 10.67 4.85
C PRO A 455 8.70 9.47 5.34
N LYS A 456 8.22 8.74 6.36
CA LYS A 456 8.90 7.56 6.90
C LYS A 456 8.82 6.35 5.96
N ILE A 457 7.65 6.15 5.34
CA ILE A 457 7.44 5.18 4.26
C ILE A 457 8.35 5.51 3.07
N MET A 458 8.44 6.80 2.71
CA MET A 458 9.31 7.30 1.65
C MET A 458 10.79 7.03 1.97
N LYS A 459 11.30 7.45 3.14
CA LYS A 459 12.71 7.19 3.56
C LYS A 459 13.06 5.71 3.49
N ALA A 460 12.22 4.83 4.05
CA ALA A 460 12.43 3.39 3.99
C ALA A 460 12.51 2.86 2.55
N ALA A 461 11.58 3.23 1.66
CA ALA A 461 11.60 2.78 0.28
C ALA A 461 12.86 3.24 -0.48
N ASN A 462 13.27 4.50 -0.28
CA ASN A 462 14.45 5.09 -0.93
C ASN A 462 15.77 4.46 -0.45
N PHE A 463 15.91 4.16 0.85
CA PHE A 463 17.07 3.38 1.33
C PHE A 463 17.10 1.97 0.71
N LEU A 464 15.93 1.37 0.48
CA LEU A 464 15.78 0.03 -0.11
C LEU A 464 15.92 -0.03 -1.64
N GLN A 465 16.03 1.11 -2.34
CA GLN A 465 16.51 1.13 -3.73
C GLN A 465 17.98 0.72 -3.86
N ARG A 466 18.72 0.71 -2.75
CA ARG A 466 20.09 0.21 -2.71
C ARG A 466 20.15 -1.30 -2.40
N ASN A 467 20.87 -2.04 -3.22
CA ASN A 467 21.06 -3.49 -3.03
C ASN A 467 21.99 -3.86 -1.86
N ASP A 468 22.79 -2.92 -1.35
CA ASP A 468 23.66 -3.11 -0.18
C ASP A 468 22.95 -2.83 1.16
N VAL A 469 21.69 -2.38 1.12
CA VAL A 469 20.85 -2.19 2.31
C VAL A 469 19.95 -3.41 2.50
N GLU A 470 20.05 -4.08 3.65
CA GLU A 470 19.18 -5.19 4.00
C GLU A 470 17.77 -4.70 4.39
N PHE A 471 16.74 -5.46 3.98
CA PHE A 471 15.37 -5.23 4.41
C PHE A 471 15.01 -6.30 5.44
N LEU A 472 14.64 -5.88 6.65
CA LEU A 472 14.36 -6.77 7.77
C LEU A 472 13.00 -6.41 8.38
N VAL A 473 12.31 -7.40 8.96
CA VAL A 473 11.07 -7.19 9.71
C VAL A 473 11.16 -7.94 11.04
N THR A 474 10.57 -7.41 12.10
CA THR A 474 10.49 -8.11 13.39
C THR A 474 9.54 -9.31 13.33
N ASP A 475 8.39 -9.13 12.69
CA ASP A 475 7.29 -10.08 12.62
C ASP A 475 6.42 -9.78 11.39
N GLU A 476 5.79 -10.81 10.82
CA GLU A 476 4.87 -10.64 9.69
C GLU A 476 3.42 -10.37 10.11
N ASP A 477 3.16 -10.18 11.41
CA ASP A 477 1.80 -10.06 11.92
C ASP A 477 1.16 -8.74 11.46
N TYR A 478 0.14 -8.86 10.60
CA TYR A 478 -0.60 -7.70 10.10
C TYR A 478 -1.34 -6.94 11.21
N THR A 479 -1.67 -7.60 12.32
CA THR A 479 -2.41 -7.02 13.46
C THR A 479 -2.02 -7.66 14.78
N PHE A 480 -1.98 -6.89 15.86
CA PHE A 480 -1.79 -7.40 17.23
C PHE A 480 -3.03 -7.11 18.11
N PRO A 481 -3.29 -7.88 19.19
CA PRO A 481 -4.46 -7.68 20.03
C PRO A 481 -4.34 -6.41 20.89
N GLY A 482 -5.41 -5.60 20.88
CA GLY A 482 -5.54 -4.39 21.70
C GLY A 482 -6.38 -4.59 22.97
N PRO A 483 -6.34 -3.62 23.92
CA PRO A 483 -7.14 -3.66 25.14
C PRO A 483 -8.64 -3.43 24.90
N PHE A 484 -9.04 -2.95 23.72
CA PHE A 484 -10.42 -2.68 23.35
C PHE A 484 -10.96 -3.77 22.40
N PRO A 485 -11.88 -4.63 22.84
CA PRO A 485 -12.49 -5.64 21.99
C PRO A 485 -13.09 -5.03 20.72
N GLY A 486 -12.77 -5.62 19.58
CA GLY A 486 -13.26 -5.16 18.28
C GLY A 486 -12.34 -4.17 17.55
N VAL A 487 -11.46 -3.43 18.23
CA VAL A 487 -10.49 -2.54 17.55
C VAL A 487 -9.45 -3.37 16.77
N VAL A 488 -8.95 -2.83 15.65
CA VAL A 488 -7.79 -3.39 14.91
C VAL A 488 -6.57 -2.55 15.25
N LEU A 489 -5.45 -3.16 15.61
CA LEU A 489 -4.17 -2.47 15.76
C LEU A 489 -3.18 -2.99 14.71
N PRO A 490 -2.86 -2.22 13.64
CA PRO A 490 -1.89 -2.63 12.62
C PRO A 490 -0.51 -2.99 13.20
N GLY A 491 -0.02 -4.19 12.92
CA GLY A 491 1.27 -4.71 13.38
C GLY A 491 2.43 -4.49 12.39
N SER A 492 3.59 -5.11 12.66
CA SER A 492 4.81 -4.94 11.86
C SER A 492 4.69 -5.50 10.44
N GLY A 493 3.87 -6.54 10.27
CA GLY A 493 3.45 -7.03 8.96
C GLY A 493 2.71 -5.96 8.16
N SER A 494 1.87 -5.17 8.81
CA SER A 494 1.15 -4.06 8.15
C SER A 494 2.12 -2.95 7.73
N THR A 495 3.02 -2.51 8.63
CA THR A 495 4.10 -1.55 8.30
C THR A 495 4.89 -2.04 7.08
N SER A 496 5.45 -3.25 7.15
CA SER A 496 6.30 -3.79 6.09
C SER A 496 5.54 -4.06 4.79
N SER A 497 4.23 -4.40 4.83
CA SER A 497 3.42 -4.60 3.62
C SER A 497 3.37 -3.37 2.72
N CYS A 498 3.43 -2.17 3.32
CA CYS A 498 3.48 -0.89 2.61
C CYS A 498 4.85 -0.68 1.96
N ILE A 499 5.93 -0.87 2.74
CA ILE A 499 7.30 -0.70 2.27
C ILE A 499 7.63 -1.67 1.12
N ARG A 500 7.18 -2.93 1.22
CA ARG A 500 7.28 -3.95 0.15
C ARG A 500 6.61 -3.50 -1.15
N ALA A 501 5.44 -2.85 -1.05
CA ALA A 501 4.67 -2.44 -2.23
C ALA A 501 5.23 -1.17 -2.89
N VAL A 502 5.83 -0.24 -2.13
CA VAL A 502 6.53 0.92 -2.71
C VAL A 502 7.87 0.47 -3.31
N SER A 503 8.77 -0.09 -2.50
CA SER A 503 10.16 -0.39 -2.90
C SER A 503 10.36 -1.62 -3.79
N GLY A 504 9.33 -2.46 -3.96
CA GLY A 504 9.43 -3.77 -4.62
C GLY A 504 10.31 -4.82 -3.91
N ARG A 505 10.99 -4.48 -2.81
CA ARG A 505 11.84 -5.40 -2.04
C ARG A 505 11.00 -6.27 -1.11
N THR A 506 11.40 -7.52 -0.93
CA THR A 506 10.92 -8.42 0.13
C THR A 506 11.95 -8.40 1.29
N PRO A 507 11.53 -8.38 2.57
CA PRO A 507 12.46 -8.54 3.68
C PRO A 507 12.96 -9.99 3.80
N LEU A 508 14.04 -10.16 4.56
CA LEU A 508 14.52 -11.44 5.09
C LEU A 508 13.53 -12.03 6.11
#